data_AF-A0A529MG96-F1
#
_entry.id   AF-A0A529MG96-F1
#
_cell.length_a   1.000
_cell.length_b   1.000
_cell.length_c   1.000
_cell.angle_alpha   90.00
_cell.angle_beta   90.00
_cell.angle_gamma   90.00
#
_symmetry.space_group_name_H-M   'P 1'
#
loop_
_entity.id
_entity.type
_entity.pdbx_description
1 polymer ?
#
loop_
_entity_poly.entity_id
_entity_poly.type
_entity_poly.pdbx_seq_one_letter_code
_entity_poly.pdbx_strand_id
1 'polypeptide(L)'
;KQIRFEAERADLVGRFIHIVEHRYGHALAGLVERAKIALTDQPAAEVKVSLPGARFAAEITRAGLEATIGADIDRVTKTVRQTIADAGVDTSAITAVFLT
;
A
#
# COMPACT_ATOMS: atom_id res chain seq x y z
N LYS A 1 14.37 -24.59 11.64
CA LYS A 1 15.37 -23.94 12.53
C LYS A 1 16.58 -23.34 11.79
N GLN A 2 16.81 -23.67 10.52
CA GLN A 2 18.07 -23.37 9.81
C GLN A 2 18.12 -21.98 9.14
N ILE A 3 17.01 -21.50 8.57
CA ILE A 3 16.92 -20.20 7.85
C ILE A 3 17.30 -18.99 8.74
N ARG A 4 17.10 -19.06 10.06
CA ARG A 4 17.44 -17.94 10.97
C ARG A 4 18.95 -17.73 11.11
N PHE A 5 19.76 -18.79 11.06
CA PHE A 5 21.20 -18.71 11.32
C PHE A 5 22.03 -18.50 10.06
N GLU A 6 21.48 -18.82 8.89
CA GLU A 6 22.13 -18.66 7.58
C GLU A 6 21.85 -17.28 6.96
N ALA A 7 20.94 -16.50 7.53
CA ALA A 7 20.61 -15.17 7.03
C ALA A 7 21.66 -14.13 7.44
N GLU A 8 22.10 -13.31 6.48
CA GLU A 8 22.96 -12.13 6.70
C GLU A 8 22.39 -11.22 7.80
N ARG A 9 21.06 -11.15 7.90
CA ARG A 9 20.32 -10.46 8.96
C ARG A 9 19.33 -11.36 9.68
N ALA A 10 19.89 -12.27 10.48
CA ALA A 10 19.16 -13.19 11.36
C ALA A 10 18.10 -12.50 12.24
N ASP A 11 18.39 -11.28 12.70
CA ASP A 11 17.50 -10.48 13.54
C ASP A 11 16.21 -10.06 12.82
N LEU A 12 16.31 -9.68 11.54
CA LEU A 12 15.14 -9.32 10.72
C LEU A 12 14.27 -10.54 10.42
N VAL A 13 14.90 -11.69 10.14
CA VAL A 13 14.19 -12.96 9.93
C VAL A 13 13.47 -13.39 11.21
N GLY A 14 14.13 -13.27 12.37
CA GLY A 14 13.51 -13.52 13.67
C GLY A 14 12.28 -12.63 13.91
N ARG A 15 12.41 -11.33 13.62
CA ARG A 15 11.31 -10.36 13.72
C ARG A 15 10.14 -10.69 12.79
N PHE A 16 10.43 -11.05 11.54
CA PHE A 16 9.39 -11.45 10.58
C PHE A 16 8.65 -12.71 11.05
N ILE A 17 9.39 -13.73 11.51
CA ILE A 17 8.76 -14.95 12.03
C ILE A 17 7.88 -14.64 13.24
N HIS A 18 8.31 -13.76 14.15
CA HIS A 18 7.50 -13.34 15.29
C HIS A 18 6.16 -12.72 14.86
N ILE A 19 6.16 -11.81 13.87
CA ILE A 19 4.95 -11.22 13.29
C ILE A 19 4.00 -12.29 12.73
N VAL A 20 4.54 -13.27 12.02
CA VAL A 20 3.75 -14.35 11.39
C VAL A 20 3.17 -15.30 12.45
N GLU A 21 3.99 -15.77 13.40
CA GLU A 21 3.57 -16.69 14.47
C GLU A 21 2.44 -16.09 15.32
N HIS A 22 2.51 -14.79 15.60
CA HIS A 22 1.52 -14.08 16.41
C HIS A 22 0.39 -13.43 15.58
N ARG A 23 0.34 -13.69 14.26
CA ARG A 23 -0.71 -13.25 13.34
C ARG A 23 -0.95 -11.74 13.36
N TYR A 24 0.10 -10.94 13.49
CA TYR A 24 -0.02 -9.47 13.54
C TYR A 24 -0.27 -8.81 12.16
N GLY A 25 -0.60 -9.58 11.13
CA GLY A 25 -0.82 -9.07 9.77
C GLY A 25 -1.87 -7.96 9.70
N HIS A 26 -3.02 -8.12 10.37
CA HIS A 26 -4.06 -7.09 10.39
C HIS A 26 -3.62 -5.80 11.13
N ALA A 27 -2.89 -5.94 12.23
CA ALA A 27 -2.37 -4.79 12.97
C ALA A 27 -1.33 -4.01 12.13
N LEU A 28 -0.47 -4.74 11.41
CA LEU A 28 0.50 -4.15 10.50
C LEU A 28 -0.18 -3.48 9.30
N ALA A 29 -1.20 -4.11 8.71
CA ALA A 29 -1.98 -3.53 7.63
C ALA A 29 -2.65 -2.21 8.07
N GLY A 30 -3.22 -2.16 9.28
CA GLY A 30 -3.78 -0.93 9.82
C GLY A 30 -2.76 0.18 10.05
N LEU A 31 -1.50 -0.16 10.36
CA LEU A 31 -0.41 0.82 10.46
C LEU A 31 -0.01 1.37 9.09
N VAL A 32 0.10 0.49 8.10
CA VAL A 32 0.37 0.89 6.70
C VAL A 32 -0.77 1.75 6.17
N GLU A 33 -2.03 1.39 6.43
CA GLU A 33 -3.20 2.16 6.00
C GLU A 33 -3.19 3.58 6.56
N ARG A 34 -2.86 3.74 7.84
CA ARG A 34 -2.73 5.09 8.44
C ARG A 34 -1.66 5.93 7.75
N ALA A 35 -0.50 5.34 7.45
CA ALA A 35 0.55 6.05 6.73
C ALA A 35 0.12 6.38 5.29
N LYS A 36 -0.59 5.45 4.62
CA LYS A 36 -1.18 5.67 3.28
C LYS A 36 -2.18 6.83 3.27
N ILE A 37 -3.04 6.93 4.29
CA ILE A 37 -3.97 8.06 4.44
C ILE A 37 -3.20 9.37 4.63
N ALA A 38 -2.12 9.38 5.42
CA ALA A 38 -1.30 10.58 5.58
C ALA A 38 -0.63 11.04 4.27
N LEU A 39 -0.29 10.08 3.40
CA LEU A 39 0.20 10.37 2.04
C LEU A 39 -0.86 11.01 1.14
N THR A 40 -2.12 11.18 1.55
CA THR A 40 -3.10 11.99 0.78
C THR A 40 -2.71 13.46 0.77
N ASP A 41 -2.17 13.98 1.86
CA ASP A 41 -1.84 15.41 2.04
C ASP A 41 -0.35 15.69 2.14
N GLN A 42 0.48 14.65 2.36
CA GLN A 42 1.91 14.78 2.61
C GLN A 42 2.74 14.07 1.53
N PRO A 43 3.98 14.49 1.26
CA PRO A 43 4.86 13.81 0.31
C PRO A 43 5.49 12.52 0.87
N ALA A 44 5.58 12.39 2.19
CA ALA A 44 6.14 11.24 2.89
C ALA A 44 5.43 11.00 4.23
N ALA A 45 5.49 9.76 4.73
CA ALA A 45 4.92 9.35 6.01
C ALA A 45 5.71 8.17 6.60
N GLU A 46 5.68 7.99 7.92
CA GLU A 46 6.29 6.84 8.58
C GLU A 46 5.27 5.78 8.99
N VAL A 47 5.55 4.53 8.67
CA VAL A 47 4.91 3.36 9.26
C VAL A 47 5.60 3.03 10.58
N LYS A 48 5.05 3.52 11.71
CA LYS A 48 5.59 3.29 13.05
C LYS A 48 5.10 1.96 13.64
N VAL A 49 5.89 0.91 13.54
CA VAL A 49 5.58 -0.40 14.12
C VAL A 49 5.99 -0.45 15.59
N SER A 50 5.02 -0.70 16.46
CA SER A 50 5.22 -0.87 17.90
C SER A 50 4.39 -2.07 18.39
N LEU A 51 4.75 -3.25 17.90
CA LEU A 51 4.13 -4.53 18.25
C LEU A 51 5.06 -5.32 19.18
N PRO A 52 4.54 -6.27 19.97
CA PRO A 52 5.39 -7.24 20.67
C PRO A 52 6.39 -7.87 19.71
N GLY A 53 7.66 -7.96 20.13
CA GLY A 53 8.76 -8.51 19.32
C GLY A 53 9.11 -7.75 18.03
N ALA A 54 8.46 -6.61 17.73
CA ALA A 54 8.72 -5.81 16.55
C ALA A 54 8.52 -4.31 16.80
N ARG A 55 9.62 -3.58 16.95
CA ARG A 55 9.62 -2.11 17.05
C ARG A 55 10.56 -1.52 16.00
N PHE A 56 10.02 -0.75 15.07
CA PHE A 56 10.78 -0.05 14.03
C PHE A 56 9.91 1.00 13.34
N ALA A 57 10.53 1.91 12.59
CA ALA A 57 9.86 2.80 11.66
C ALA A 57 10.37 2.52 10.24
N ALA A 58 9.50 2.70 9.25
CA ALA A 58 9.85 2.69 7.85
C ALA A 58 9.18 3.89 7.18
N GLU A 59 9.96 4.69 6.46
CA GLU A 59 9.41 5.78 5.65
C GLU A 59 8.80 5.20 4.37
N ILE A 60 7.66 5.77 3.97
CA ILE A 60 7.05 5.58 2.66
C ILE A 60 6.81 6.96 2.04
N THR A 61 6.92 7.05 0.72
CA THR A 61 6.72 8.30 -0.02
C THR A 61 5.50 8.19 -0.92
N ARG A 62 4.87 9.33 -1.21
CA ARG A 62 3.77 9.41 -2.17
C ARG A 62 4.21 8.89 -3.54
N ALA A 63 5.36 9.34 -4.03
CA ALA A 63 5.91 8.89 -5.30
C ALA A 63 6.14 7.37 -5.34
N GLY A 64 6.62 6.78 -4.23
CA GLY A 64 6.79 5.33 -4.12
C GLY A 64 5.46 4.57 -4.13
N LEU A 65 4.45 5.09 -3.45
CA LEU A 65 3.09 4.54 -3.49
C LEU A 65 2.51 4.60 -4.90
N GLU A 66 2.56 5.76 -5.55
CA GLU A 66 2.07 5.98 -6.93
C GLU A 66 2.75 5.04 -7.93
N ALA A 67 4.07 4.88 -7.83
CA ALA A 67 4.81 3.94 -8.67
C ALA A 67 4.37 2.48 -8.43
N THR A 68 4.08 2.11 -7.17
CA THR A 68 3.64 0.76 -6.80
C THR A 68 2.26 0.43 -7.37
N ILE A 69 1.35 1.40 -7.41
CA ILE A 69 -0.04 1.21 -7.86
C ILE A 69 -0.30 1.66 -9.30
N GLY A 70 0.72 2.08 -10.05
CA GLY A 70 0.55 2.65 -11.40
C GLY A 70 -0.20 1.71 -12.35
N ALA A 71 0.13 0.43 -12.35
CA ALA A 71 -0.57 -0.56 -13.16
C ALA A 71 -2.04 -0.75 -12.77
N ASP A 72 -2.41 -0.51 -11.51
CA ASP A 72 -3.80 -0.58 -11.05
C ASP A 72 -4.58 0.66 -11.52
N ILE A 73 -3.96 1.85 -11.44
CA ILE A 73 -4.50 3.11 -11.97
C ILE A 73 -4.74 2.99 -13.48
N ASP A 74 -3.80 2.41 -14.22
CA ASP A 74 -3.94 2.20 -15.67
C ASP A 74 -5.13 1.31 -16.01
N ARG A 75 -5.35 0.24 -15.23
CA ARG A 75 -6.51 -0.64 -15.42
C ARG A 75 -7.83 0.09 -15.17
N VAL A 76 -7.93 0.88 -14.09
CA VAL A 76 -9.12 1.71 -13.83
C VAL A 76 -9.36 2.69 -14.96
N THR A 77 -8.31 3.39 -15.40
CA THR A 77 -8.38 4.36 -16.50
C THR A 77 -8.84 3.70 -17.81
N LYS A 78 -8.33 2.50 -18.12
CA LYS A 78 -8.77 1.73 -19.29
C LYS A 78 -10.26 1.37 -19.20
N THR A 79 -10.72 0.90 -18.04
CA THR A 79 -12.13 0.59 -17.83
C THR A 79 -13.01 1.81 -18.06
N VAL A 80 -12.65 2.99 -17.50
CA VAL A 80 -13.40 4.24 -17.70
C VAL A 80 -13.51 4.59 -19.19
N ARG A 81 -12.39 4.53 -19.93
CA ARG A 81 -12.39 4.81 -21.38
C ARG A 81 -13.27 3.84 -22.16
N GLN A 82 -13.21 2.55 -21.82
CA GLN A 82 -14.04 1.54 -22.47
C GLN A 82 -15.52 1.79 -22.18
N THR A 83 -15.89 2.09 -20.93
CA THR A 83 -17.29 2.39 -20.56
C THR A 83 -17.84 3.59 -21.32
N ILE A 84 -17.06 4.65 -21.51
CA ILE A 84 -17.47 5.81 -22.31
C ILE A 84 -17.66 5.42 -23.78
N ALA A 85 -16.72 4.64 -24.34
CA ALA A 85 -16.81 4.17 -25.71
C ALA A 85 -18.05 3.29 -25.94
N ASP A 86 -18.32 2.35 -25.03
CA ASP A 86 -19.47 1.45 -25.08
C ASP A 86 -20.80 2.22 -24.97
N ALA A 87 -20.83 3.30 -24.20
CA ALA A 87 -22.00 4.17 -24.07
C ALA A 87 -22.26 5.03 -25.32
N GLY A 88 -21.30 5.15 -26.24
CA GLY A 88 -21.43 5.96 -27.47
C GLY A 88 -21.60 7.45 -27.21
N VAL A 89 -21.21 7.94 -26.03
CA VAL A 89 -21.30 9.34 -25.65
C VAL A 89 -19.98 10.05 -25.93
N ASP A 90 -20.07 11.29 -26.42
CA ASP A 90 -18.89 12.14 -26.52
C ASP A 90 -18.42 12.54 -25.12
N THR A 91 -17.10 12.59 -24.90
CA THR A 91 -16.53 12.98 -23.60
C THR A 91 -16.99 14.36 -23.12
N SER A 92 -17.29 15.28 -24.04
CA SER A 92 -17.84 16.61 -23.73
C SER A 92 -19.28 16.60 -23.24
N ALA A 93 -20.01 15.49 -23.45
CA ALA A 93 -21.37 15.31 -22.93
C ALA A 93 -21.40 14.88 -21.45
N ILE A 94 -20.24 14.55 -20.87
CA ILE A 94 -20.13 14.19 -19.45
C ILE A 94 -20.15 15.48 -18.62
N THR A 95 -21.25 15.73 -17.92
CA THR A 95 -21.46 16.97 -17.15
C THR A 95 -21.13 16.84 -15.65
N ALA A 96 -21.01 15.62 -15.14
CA ALA A 96 -20.72 15.35 -13.73
C ALA A 96 -19.92 14.06 -13.55
N VAL A 97 -19.06 14.05 -12.54
CA VAL A 97 -18.34 12.86 -12.06
C VAL A 97 -18.58 12.74 -10.56
N PHE A 98 -19.08 11.58 -10.13
CA PHE A 98 -19.30 11.27 -8.73
C PHE A 98 -18.22 10.28 -8.28
N LEU A 99 -17.47 10.65 -7.25
CA LEU A 99 -16.44 9.82 -6.61
C LEU A 99 -17.00 9.34 -5.26
N THR A 100 -16.85 8.05 -4.96
CA THR A 100 -17.37 7.40 -3.74
C THR A 100 -16.28 6.71 -2.96
#